data_AF-A0A7J9MI02-F1
#
_entry.id   AF-A0A7J9MI02-F1
#
_cell.length_a   1.000
_cell.length_b   1.000
_cell.length_c   1.000
_cell.angle_alpha   90.00
_cell.angle_beta   90.00
_cell.angle_gamma   90.00
#
_symmetry.space_group_name_H-M   'P 1'
#
loop_
_entity.id
_entity.type
_entity.pdbx_description
1 polymer ?
#
loop_
_entity_poly.entity_id
_entity_poly.type
_entity_poly.pdbx_seq_one_letter_code
_entity_poly.pdbx_strand_id
1 'polypeptide(L)' 'MTFKLSFKLVDVTKGSGDAIRKKKKTHRMAKANRAFAHFH' A
#
# COMPACT_ATOMS: atom_id res chain seq x y z
N MET A 1 5.85 -20.25 11.84
CA MET A 1 6.12 -19.20 10.81
C MET A 1 5.23 -19.35 9.56
N THR A 2 4.81 -20.56 9.21
CA THR A 2 3.98 -20.88 8.03
C THR A 2 2.63 -20.17 7.97
N PHE A 3 1.92 -20.05 9.11
CA PHE A 3 0.59 -19.44 9.18
C PHE A 3 0.54 -17.97 8.71
N LYS A 4 1.59 -17.17 9.01
CA LYS A 4 1.67 -15.76 8.61
C LYS A 4 1.86 -15.60 7.10
N LEU A 5 2.52 -16.56 6.45
CA LEU A 5 2.68 -16.60 5.00
C LEU A 5 1.38 -17.00 4.31
N SER A 6 0.70 -18.02 4.82
CA SER A 6 -0.60 -18.45 4.31
C SER A 6 -1.63 -17.31 4.34
N PHE A 7 -1.70 -16.60 5.46
CA PHE A 7 -2.61 -15.47 5.62
C PHE A 7 -2.28 -14.33 4.63
N LYS A 8 -0.98 -14.01 4.47
CA LYS A 8 -0.52 -13.04 3.46
C LYS A 8 -0.90 -13.43 2.04
N LEU A 9 -0.79 -14.71 1.68
CA LEU A 9 -1.14 -15.18 0.34
C LEU A 9 -2.65 -15.05 0.10
N VAL A 10 -3.49 -15.41 1.08
CA VAL A 10 -4.95 -15.26 1.00
C VAL A 10 -5.37 -13.78 0.92
N ASP A 11 -4.71 -12.90 1.66
CA ASP A 11 -4.95 -11.45 1.58
C ASP A 11 -4.55 -10.87 0.22
N VAL A 12 -3.45 -11.36 -0.37
CA VAL A 12 -3.01 -10.96 -1.70
C VAL A 12 -3.99 -11.42 -2.78
N THR A 13 -4.51 -12.66 -2.71
CA THR A 13 -5.47 -13.17 -3.72
C THR A 13 -6.83 -12.49 -3.65
N LYS A 14 -7.26 -12.05 -2.46
CA LYS A 14 -8.51 -11.29 -2.28
C LYS A 14 -8.41 -9.82 -2.68
N GLY A 15 -7.24 -9.35 -3.15
CA GLY A 15 -7.01 -7.93 -3.45
C GLY A 15 -7.09 -7.04 -2.21
N SER A 16 -7.10 -7.64 -1.02
CA SER A 16 -7.25 -7.02 0.30
C SER A 16 -6.04 -7.39 1.12
N GLY A 17 -4.98 -6.59 1.01
CA GLY A 17 -3.74 -6.86 1.72
C GLY A 17 -2.93 -5.61 2.00
N ASP A 18 -1.96 -5.75 2.90
CA ASP A 18 -1.05 -4.67 3.28
C ASP A 18 -0.38 -4.01 2.07
N ALA A 19 -0.10 -4.77 1.00
CA ALA A 19 0.47 -4.26 -0.24
C ALA A 19 -0.46 -3.26 -0.95
N ILE A 20 -1.76 -3.58 -1.07
CA ILE A 20 -2.77 -2.71 -1.69
C ILE A 20 -2.99 -1.46 -0.81
N ARG A 21 -3.03 -1.65 0.51
CA ARG A 21 -3.16 -0.55 1.48
C ARG A 21 -1.97 0.40 1.40
N LYS A 22 -0.74 -0.11 1.32
CA LYS A 22 0.47 0.68 1.11
C LYS A 22 0.43 1.44 -0.21
N LYS A 23 0.08 0.80 -1.33
CA LYS A 23 -0.07 1.47 -2.64
C LYS A 23 -1.08 2.63 -2.58
N LYS A 24 -2.25 2.43 -1.96
CA LYS A 24 -3.26 3.49 -1.77
C LYS A 24 -2.75 4.63 -0.87
N LYS A 25 -2.03 4.31 0.21
CA LYS A 25 -1.44 5.31 1.13
C LYS A 25 -0.39 6.15 0.41
N THR A 26 0.54 5.53 -0.33
CA THR A 26 1.56 6.23 -1.12
C THR A 26 0.92 7.13 -2.16
N HIS A 27 -0.12 6.66 -2.86
CA HIS A 27 -0.83 7.47 -3.85
C HIS A 27 -1.56 8.68 -3.24
N ARG A 28 -2.22 8.52 -2.07
CA ARG A 28 -2.82 9.66 -1.35
C ARG A 28 -1.76 10.67 -0.89
N MET A 29 -0.63 10.18 -0.40
CA MET A 29 0.46 11.02 0.07
C MET A 29 1.13 11.79 -1.08
N ALA A 30 1.31 11.14 -2.23
CA ALA A 30 1.79 11.80 -3.46
C ALA A 30 0.83 12.91 -3.93
N LYS A 31 -0.50 12.69 -3.82
CA LYS A 31 -1.48 13.74 -4.12
C LYS A 31 -1.43 14.90 -3.13
N ALA A 32 -1.26 14.62 -1.83
CA ALA A 32 -1.12 15.65 -0.80
C ALA A 32 0.15 16.47 -0.98
N ASN A 33 1.25 15.82 -1.35
CA ASN A 33 2.54 16.47 -1.57
C ASN A 33 2.70 17.08 -2.97
N ARG A 34 1.65 17.02 -3.82
CA ARG A 34 1.68 17.61 -5.17
C ARG A 34 1.92 19.12 -5.11
N ALA A 35 1.35 19.81 -4.12
CA ALA A 35 1.59 21.23 -3.89
C ALA A 35 3.05 21.52 -3.49
N PHE A 36 3.74 20.53 -2.92
CA PHE A 36 5.13 20.64 -2.51
C PHE A 36 6.14 20.21 -3.58
N ALA A 37 5.68 19.69 -4.72
CA ALA A 37 6.54 19.21 -5.81
C ALA A 37 7.36 20.32 -6.48
N HIS A 38 6.98 21.58 -6.25
CA HIS A 38 7.64 22.77 -6.80
C HIS A 38 8.64 23.43 -5.83
N PHE A 39 8.78 22.93 -4.59
CA PHE A 39 9.82 23.40 -3.64
C PHE A 39 11.15 22.66 -3.89
N HIS A 40 11.66 22.79 -5.12
CA HIS A 40 13.00 22.31 -5.47
C HIS A 40 14.05 23.39 -5.27
#